data_AF-A0AA86TPK0-F1
#
_entry.id   AF-A0AA86TPK0-F1
#
_cell.length_a   1.000
_cell.length_b   1.000
_cell.length_c   1.000
_cell.angle_alpha   90.00
_cell.angle_beta   90.00
_cell.angle_gamma   90.00
#
_symmetry.space_group_name_H-M   'P 1'
#
loop_
_entity.id
_entity.type
_entity.pdbx_description
1 polymer ?
#
loop_
_entity_poly.entity_id
_entity_poly.type
_entity_poly.pdbx_seq_one_letter_code
_entity_poly.pdbx_strand_id
1 'polypeptide(L)'
;MHSQFSPYKQFLRQYESFFTSLHAERIFAYRFGCEQTTDQIVLPLLKNEQVSSFGQLIQDYESALSSVTLGGPTSFEPIISRAIELQNTHAPGLEPSILLLLTDGDASNIQREQNILNELQQQNLVCCAVGFGDDPFYVFRAIFGKGKIKNFCFGDFGNETELFSNVFGQINNLKK
;
A
#
# COMPACT_ATOMS: atom_id res chain seq x y z
N MET A 1 -27.65 -10.20 -12.06
CA MET A 1 -26.59 -9.41 -12.72
C MET A 1 -25.33 -9.60 -11.90
N HIS A 2 -24.24 -10.07 -12.51
CA HIS A 2 -23.02 -10.48 -11.82
C HIS A 2 -22.46 -9.34 -10.96
N SER A 3 -22.45 -9.51 -9.63
CA SER A 3 -21.69 -8.66 -8.72
C SER A 3 -20.21 -8.99 -8.93
N GLN A 4 -19.61 -8.40 -9.97
CA GLN A 4 -18.17 -8.48 -10.16
C GLN A 4 -17.57 -7.56 -9.10
N PHE A 5 -16.92 -8.16 -8.10
CA PHE A 5 -16.27 -7.42 -7.02
C PHE A 5 -15.32 -6.34 -7.59
N SER A 6 -15.17 -5.23 -6.87
CA SER A 6 -14.10 -4.24 -7.14
C SER A 6 -12.75 -4.97 -7.33
N PRO A 7 -11.90 -4.57 -8.30
CA PRO A 7 -10.57 -5.17 -8.51
C PRO A 7 -9.73 -5.26 -7.23
N TYR A 8 -9.81 -4.23 -6.38
CA TYR A 8 -9.19 -4.21 -5.06
C TYR A 8 -9.69 -5.33 -4.14
N LYS A 9 -11.02 -5.57 -4.11
CA LYS A 9 -11.61 -6.66 -3.32
C LYS A 9 -11.21 -8.03 -3.88
N GLN A 10 -11.11 -8.16 -5.21
CA GLN A 10 -10.64 -9.39 -5.84
C GLN A 10 -9.20 -9.68 -5.41
N PHE A 11 -8.31 -8.69 -5.47
CA PHE A 11 -6.94 -8.80 -4.99
C PHE A 11 -6.88 -9.22 -3.53
N LEU A 12 -7.58 -8.51 -2.63
CA LEU A 12 -7.56 -8.83 -1.21
C LEU A 12 -8.03 -10.26 -0.93
N ARG A 13 -9.09 -10.73 -1.60
CA ARG A 13 -9.58 -12.11 -1.47
C ARG A 13 -8.60 -13.13 -2.03
N GLN A 14 -8.03 -12.86 -3.19
CA GLN A 14 -7.08 -13.76 -3.86
C GLN A 14 -5.81 -13.97 -3.02
N TYR A 15 -5.34 -12.92 -2.35
CA TYR A 15 -4.08 -12.93 -1.59
C TYR A 15 -4.27 -13.01 -0.06
N GLU A 16 -5.49 -13.27 0.41
CA GLU A 16 -5.81 -13.38 1.84
C GLU A 16 -4.93 -14.41 2.55
N SER A 17 -4.77 -15.61 1.95
CA SER A 17 -3.94 -16.67 2.52
C SER A 17 -2.46 -16.29 2.57
N PHE A 18 -1.97 -15.59 1.55
CA PHE A 18 -0.59 -15.11 1.49
C PHE A 18 -0.31 -14.13 2.63
N PHE A 19 -1.09 -13.06 2.76
CA PHE A 19 -0.84 -12.05 3.79
C PHE A 19 -1.09 -12.59 5.21
N THR A 20 -2.05 -13.49 5.38
CA THR A 20 -2.26 -14.17 6.67
C THR A 20 -1.06 -15.05 7.05
N SER A 21 -0.39 -15.69 6.09
CA SER A 21 0.80 -16.51 6.33
C SER A 21 2.04 -15.70 6.76
N LEU A 22 2.03 -14.38 6.60
CA LEU A 22 3.09 -13.50 7.08
C LEU A 22 3.03 -13.30 8.61
N HIS A 23 1.95 -13.75 9.27
CA HIS A 23 1.77 -13.66 10.72
C HIS A 23 2.00 -12.25 11.28
N ALA A 24 1.52 -11.23 10.56
CA ALA A 24 1.66 -9.84 10.98
C ALA A 24 1.03 -9.60 12.37
N GLU A 25 1.83 -9.09 13.32
CA GLU A 25 1.35 -8.80 14.68
C GLU A 25 0.29 -7.68 14.71
N ARG A 26 0.43 -6.72 13.79
CA ARG A 26 -0.45 -5.55 13.69
C ARG A 26 -0.75 -5.27 12.23
N ILE A 27 -2.03 -5.01 11.95
CA ILE A 27 -2.52 -4.60 10.63
C ILE A 27 -3.15 -3.23 10.81
N PHE A 28 -2.71 -2.26 10.03
CA PHE A 28 -3.32 -0.94 9.98
C PHE A 28 -3.91 -0.69 8.60
N ALA A 29 -5.08 -0.05 8.55
CA ALA A 29 -5.78 0.21 7.31
C ALA A 29 -6.10 1.70 7.18
N TYR A 30 -5.68 2.30 6.06
CA TYR A 30 -5.88 3.71 5.75
C TYR A 30 -6.43 3.88 4.34
N ARG A 31 -7.05 5.04 4.12
CA ARG A 31 -7.47 5.55 2.82
C ARG A 31 -6.79 6.90 2.55
N PHE A 32 -6.61 7.20 1.26
CA PHE A 32 -6.02 8.43 0.75
C PHE A 32 -6.63 8.74 -0.63
N GLY A 33 -6.41 9.94 -1.17
CA GLY A 33 -6.96 10.34 -2.48
C GLY A 33 -8.48 10.49 -2.55
N CYS A 34 -9.21 10.35 -1.44
CA CYS A 34 -10.65 10.61 -1.39
C CYS A 34 -10.94 12.10 -1.14
N GLU A 35 -12.20 12.53 -1.28
CA GLU A 35 -12.60 13.94 -1.09
C GLU A 35 -12.14 14.53 0.26
N GLN A 36 -12.07 13.70 1.30
CA GLN A 36 -11.67 14.13 2.64
C GLN A 36 -10.15 14.21 2.84
N THR A 37 -9.39 13.43 2.08
CA THR A 37 -7.94 13.29 2.27
C THR A 37 -7.11 14.04 1.24
N THR A 38 -7.67 14.16 0.03
CA THR A 38 -7.00 14.68 -1.17
C THR A 38 -5.59 14.10 -1.30
N ASP A 39 -4.61 14.91 -1.67
CA ASP A 39 -3.19 14.60 -1.65
C ASP A 39 -2.51 15.04 -0.35
N GLN A 40 -3.24 15.47 0.67
CA GLN A 40 -2.66 16.15 1.84
C GLN A 40 -2.46 15.24 3.04
N ILE A 41 -3.42 14.36 3.31
CA ILE A 41 -3.43 13.53 4.52
C ILE A 41 -3.86 12.10 4.22
N VAL A 42 -3.79 11.24 5.23
CA VAL A 42 -4.46 9.93 5.24
C VAL A 42 -5.44 9.85 6.39
N LEU A 43 -6.49 9.05 6.22
CA LEU A 43 -7.44 8.74 7.29
C LEU A 43 -7.54 7.24 7.45
N PRO A 44 -7.83 6.73 8.66
CA PRO A 44 -8.15 5.31 8.83
C PRO A 44 -9.23 4.86 7.84
N LEU A 45 -9.13 3.62 7.34
CA LEU A 45 -10.06 3.09 6.32
C LEU A 45 -11.51 3.23 6.79
N LEU A 46 -11.75 2.90 8.07
CA LEU A 46 -12.98 3.18 8.81
C LEU A 46 -12.67 4.05 10.03
N LYS A 47 -13.34 3.85 11.17
CA LYS A 47 -13.13 4.66 12.39
C LYS A 47 -11.87 4.26 13.16
N ASN A 48 -11.54 2.97 13.18
CA ASN A 48 -10.36 2.45 13.86
C ASN A 48 -9.23 2.29 12.84
N GLU A 49 -8.00 2.63 13.24
CA GLU A 49 -6.82 2.47 12.39
C GLU A 49 -6.30 1.04 12.36
N GLN A 50 -6.34 0.35 13.50
CA GLN A 50 -5.88 -1.03 13.62
C GLN A 50 -7.02 -1.99 13.33
N VAL A 51 -6.71 -2.99 12.51
CA VAL A 51 -7.60 -4.07 12.09
C VAL A 51 -7.13 -5.37 12.73
N SER A 52 -8.09 -6.20 13.16
CA SER A 52 -7.81 -7.42 13.92
C SER A 52 -7.23 -8.56 13.09
N SER A 53 -7.53 -8.59 11.78
CA SER A 53 -7.09 -9.64 10.86
C SER A 53 -7.22 -9.19 9.41
N PHE A 54 -6.57 -9.92 8.49
CA PHE A 54 -6.74 -9.67 7.06
C PHE A 54 -8.18 -9.96 6.58
N GLY A 55 -8.85 -10.95 7.17
CA GLY A 55 -10.27 -11.20 6.90
C GLY A 55 -11.17 -10.02 7.31
N GLN A 56 -10.89 -9.39 8.45
CA GLN A 56 -11.58 -8.17 8.88
C GLN A 56 -11.28 -6.99 7.96
N LEU A 57 -10.04 -6.85 7.48
CA LEU A 57 -9.66 -5.80 6.51
C LEU A 57 -10.53 -5.85 5.25
N ILE A 58 -10.83 -7.06 4.75
CA ILE A 58 -11.69 -7.22 3.58
C ILE A 58 -13.12 -6.74 3.87
N GLN A 59 -13.67 -7.06 5.04
CA GLN A 59 -15.00 -6.58 5.45
C GLN A 59 -15.04 -5.06 5.65
N ASP A 60 -13.97 -4.50 6.22
CA ASP A 60 -13.85 -3.06 6.44
C ASP A 60 -13.74 -2.30 5.11
N TYR A 61 -13.00 -2.85 4.14
CA TYR A 61 -12.95 -2.33 2.77
C TYR A 61 -14.34 -2.31 2.13
N GLU A 62 -15.09 -3.41 2.22
CA GLU A 62 -16.46 -3.48 1.68
C GLU A 62 -17.38 -2.43 2.30
N SER A 63 -17.26 -2.21 3.61
CA SER A 63 -18.04 -1.20 4.33
C SER A 63 -17.66 0.21 3.87
N ALA A 64 -16.35 0.46 3.68
CA ALA A 64 -15.82 1.76 3.28
C ALA A 64 -16.31 2.21 1.89
N LEU A 65 -16.60 1.27 0.97
CA LEU A 65 -17.15 1.58 -0.36
C LEU A 65 -18.42 2.44 -0.33
N SER A 66 -19.22 2.31 0.74
CA SER A 66 -20.46 3.07 0.90
C SER A 66 -20.28 4.42 1.60
N SER A 67 -19.14 4.63 2.27
CA SER A 67 -18.90 5.80 3.14
C SER A 67 -17.79 6.72 2.65
N VAL A 68 -17.03 6.32 1.63
CA VAL A 68 -15.91 7.08 1.09
C VAL A 68 -16.27 7.64 -0.28
N THR A 69 -16.28 8.97 -0.40
CA THR A 69 -16.41 9.65 -1.70
C THR A 69 -15.06 9.75 -2.38
N LEU A 70 -14.93 9.16 -3.58
CA LEU A 70 -13.71 9.27 -4.39
C LEU A 70 -13.41 10.73 -4.76
N GLY A 71 -12.14 11.09 -4.85
CA GLY A 71 -11.71 12.47 -5.10
C GLY A 71 -10.32 12.52 -5.71
N GLY A 72 -9.51 13.47 -5.24
CA GLY A 72 -8.13 13.67 -5.63
C GLY A 72 -7.61 15.03 -5.14
N PRO A 73 -6.42 15.47 -5.58
CA PRO A 73 -5.46 14.73 -6.41
C PRO A 73 -4.81 13.55 -5.66
N THR A 74 -4.10 12.68 -6.38
CA THR A 74 -3.45 11.50 -5.82
C THR A 74 -1.97 11.78 -5.51
N SER A 75 -1.56 11.47 -4.28
CA SER A 75 -0.18 11.51 -3.79
C SER A 75 0.05 10.33 -2.87
N PHE A 76 1.20 9.68 -2.98
CA PHE A 76 1.59 8.54 -2.14
C PHE A 76 2.42 8.97 -0.93
N GLU A 77 2.95 10.20 -0.95
CA GLU A 77 3.72 10.74 0.16
C GLU A 77 2.98 10.63 1.51
N PRO A 78 1.72 11.08 1.67
CA PRO A 78 1.04 10.98 2.97
C PRO A 78 0.93 9.56 3.52
N ILE A 79 0.68 8.55 2.66
CA ILE A 79 0.53 7.16 3.12
C ILE A 79 1.87 6.52 3.42
N ILE A 80 2.92 6.85 2.66
CA ILE A 80 4.27 6.37 2.94
C ILE A 80 4.76 7.00 4.26
N SER A 81 4.62 8.32 4.43
CA SER A 81 4.94 9.02 5.67
C SER A 81 4.25 8.39 6.88
N ARG A 82 2.94 8.11 6.78
CA ARG A 82 2.21 7.43 7.86
C ARG A 82 2.72 6.02 8.14
N ALA A 83 3.11 5.26 7.12
CA ALA A 83 3.68 3.93 7.30
C ALA A 83 5.03 3.97 8.02
N ILE A 84 5.87 4.96 7.72
CA ILE A 84 7.15 5.20 8.42
C ILE A 84 6.89 5.54 9.89
N GLU A 85 5.95 6.43 10.18
CA GLU A 85 5.55 6.76 11.56
C GLU A 85 5.10 5.53 12.35
N LEU A 86 4.24 4.70 11.76
CA LEU A 86 3.72 3.49 12.39
C LEU A 86 4.82 2.46 12.62
N GLN A 87 5.74 2.29 11.67
CA GLN A 87 6.92 1.46 11.86
C GLN A 87 7.76 1.94 13.04
N ASN A 88 8.09 3.22 13.08
CA ASN A 88 8.93 3.78 14.14
C ASN A 88 8.27 3.72 15.52
N THR A 89 6.93 3.78 15.56
CA THR A 89 6.16 3.71 16.80
C THR A 89 5.98 2.27 17.30
N HIS A 90 5.72 1.32 16.41
CA HIS A 90 5.23 -0.02 16.79
C HIS A 90 6.23 -1.15 16.53
N ALA A 91 7.25 -0.92 15.71
CA ALA A 91 8.29 -1.90 15.39
C ALA A 91 9.70 -1.27 15.35
N PRO A 92 10.10 -0.42 16.32
CA PRO A 92 11.41 0.21 16.30
C PRO A 92 12.53 -0.84 16.39
N GLY A 93 13.28 -1.03 15.30
CA GLY A 93 14.55 -1.76 15.27
C GLY A 93 14.49 -3.29 15.39
N LEU A 94 13.33 -3.94 15.15
CA LEU A 94 13.16 -5.38 15.40
C LEU A 94 12.78 -6.21 14.16
N GLU A 95 11.75 -5.83 13.41
CA GLU A 95 11.19 -6.64 12.31
C GLU A 95 10.75 -5.77 11.13
N PRO A 96 10.88 -6.25 9.88
CA PRO A 96 10.45 -5.49 8.71
C PRO A 96 8.92 -5.35 8.66
N SER A 97 8.44 -4.13 8.42
CA SER A 97 7.03 -3.85 8.13
C SER A 97 6.77 -3.91 6.63
N ILE A 98 5.52 -4.16 6.25
CA ILE A 98 5.08 -4.08 4.85
C ILE A 98 4.00 -3.00 4.74
N LEU A 99 4.20 -2.06 3.83
CA LEU A 99 3.13 -1.19 3.32
C LEU A 99 2.56 -1.84 2.06
N LEU A 100 1.32 -2.32 2.12
CA LEU A 100 0.55 -2.72 0.94
C LEU A 100 -0.21 -1.51 0.41
N LEU A 101 0.25 -0.96 -0.72
CA LEU A 101 -0.34 0.20 -1.37
C LEU A 101 -1.15 -0.26 -2.57
N LEU A 102 -2.46 -0.01 -2.57
CA LEU A 102 -3.34 -0.36 -3.68
C LEU A 102 -3.80 0.94 -4.35
N THR A 103 -3.67 1.05 -5.67
CA THR A 103 -4.05 2.26 -6.41
C THR A 103 -4.42 2.00 -7.87
N ASP A 104 -5.33 2.79 -8.41
CA ASP A 104 -5.80 2.78 -9.80
C ASP A 104 -5.45 4.08 -10.54
N GLY A 105 -4.63 4.95 -9.93
CA GLY A 105 -4.23 6.22 -10.50
C GLY A 105 -2.80 6.60 -10.13
N ASP A 106 -2.16 7.35 -11.02
CA ASP A 106 -0.77 7.76 -10.85
C ASP A 106 -0.60 9.00 -9.94
N ALA A 107 0.61 9.23 -9.45
CA ALA A 107 0.91 10.40 -8.63
C ALA A 107 0.84 11.69 -9.46
N SER A 108 0.28 12.74 -8.85
CA SER A 108 0.11 14.04 -9.51
C SER A 108 1.37 14.93 -9.44
N ASN A 109 2.33 14.65 -8.56
CA ASN A 109 3.52 15.48 -8.36
C ASN A 109 4.81 14.66 -8.15
N ILE A 110 5.64 14.60 -9.19
CA ILE A 110 6.90 13.84 -9.20
C ILE A 110 7.85 14.25 -8.06
N GLN A 111 8.04 15.55 -7.84
CA GLN A 111 9.03 16.05 -6.89
C GLN A 111 8.66 15.69 -5.45
N ARG A 112 7.37 15.72 -5.13
CA ARG A 112 6.86 15.35 -3.80
C ARG A 112 7.12 13.87 -3.51
N GLU A 113 6.86 12.99 -4.48
CA GLU A 113 7.10 11.55 -4.33
C GLU A 113 8.59 11.20 -4.22
N GLN A 114 9.47 11.94 -4.90
CA GLN A 114 10.91 11.71 -4.80
C GLN A 114 11.48 11.98 -3.41
N ASN A 115 10.93 12.97 -2.69
CA ASN A 115 11.44 13.33 -1.37
C ASN A 115 11.17 12.22 -0.35
N ILE A 116 9.94 11.69 -0.32
CA ILE A 116 9.54 10.65 0.62
C ILE A 116 10.26 9.32 0.37
N LEU A 117 10.74 9.10 -0.86
CA LEU A 117 11.49 7.91 -1.21
C LEU A 117 12.85 7.82 -0.53
N ASN A 118 13.57 8.93 -0.47
CA ASN A 118 14.85 8.97 0.22
C ASN A 118 14.69 8.61 1.70
N GLU A 119 13.57 9.04 2.30
CA GLU A 119 13.23 8.70 3.67
C GLU A 119 12.88 7.22 3.81
N LEU A 120 11.99 6.70 2.95
CA LEU A 120 11.62 5.29 2.92
C LEU A 120 12.85 4.37 2.89
N GLN A 121 13.86 4.67 2.08
CA GLN A 121 15.06 3.83 1.93
C GLN A 121 15.91 3.68 3.20
N GLN A 122 15.72 4.54 4.20
CA GLN A 122 16.39 4.45 5.50
C GLN A 122 15.61 3.61 6.51
N GLN A 123 14.42 3.14 6.14
CA GLN A 123 13.49 2.46 7.05
C GLN A 123 13.55 0.94 6.86
N ASN A 124 13.15 0.20 7.90
CA ASN A 124 12.95 -1.25 7.83
C ASN A 124 11.58 -1.60 7.19
N LEU A 125 11.11 -0.80 6.23
CA LEU A 125 9.76 -0.84 5.67
C LEU A 125 9.85 -1.23 4.19
N VAL A 126 9.16 -2.30 3.80
CA VAL A 126 8.99 -2.68 2.40
C VAL A 126 7.67 -2.14 1.88
N CYS A 127 7.71 -1.29 0.85
CA CYS A 127 6.51 -0.85 0.16
C CYS A 127 6.21 -1.77 -1.03
N CYS A 128 5.05 -2.41 -1.01
CA CYS A 128 4.50 -3.25 -2.06
C CYS A 128 3.30 -2.54 -2.67
N ALA A 129 3.50 -1.92 -3.82
CA ALA A 129 2.47 -1.20 -4.55
C ALA A 129 1.85 -2.07 -5.65
N VAL A 130 0.53 -2.04 -5.75
CA VAL A 130 -0.25 -2.76 -6.75
C VAL A 130 -1.11 -1.76 -7.52
N GLY A 131 -0.83 -1.69 -8.83
CA GLY A 131 -1.58 -0.89 -9.78
C GLY A 131 -2.81 -1.64 -10.30
N PHE A 132 -3.96 -1.00 -10.36
CA PHE A 132 -5.21 -1.54 -10.91
C PHE A 132 -5.66 -0.75 -12.14
N GLY A 133 -6.35 -1.43 -13.05
CA GLY A 133 -6.91 -0.82 -14.25
C GLY A 133 -5.89 -0.65 -15.38
N ASP A 134 -6.20 0.26 -16.31
CA ASP A 134 -5.44 0.46 -17.55
C ASP A 134 -4.49 1.67 -17.48
N ASP A 135 -4.28 2.26 -16.29
CA ASP A 135 -3.35 3.38 -16.13
C ASP A 135 -1.91 2.91 -16.42
N PRO A 136 -1.14 3.62 -17.25
CA PRO A 136 0.24 3.27 -17.55
C PRO A 136 1.21 3.47 -16.36
N PHE A 137 0.81 4.21 -15.32
CA PHE A 137 1.60 4.55 -14.14
C PHE A 137 2.97 5.17 -14.50
N TYR A 138 3.01 6.13 -15.43
CA TYR A 138 4.25 6.74 -15.93
C TYR A 138 5.09 7.40 -14.84
N VAL A 139 4.49 8.22 -13.99
CA VAL A 139 5.15 8.89 -12.85
C VAL A 139 5.63 7.84 -11.87
N PHE A 140 4.77 6.89 -11.51
CA PHE A 140 5.13 5.79 -10.64
C PHE A 140 6.35 5.03 -11.14
N ARG A 141 6.35 4.58 -12.40
CA ARG A 141 7.48 3.85 -12.99
C ARG A 141 8.73 4.73 -13.16
N ALA A 142 8.56 6.03 -13.41
CA ALA A 142 9.67 6.97 -13.49
C ALA A 142 10.38 7.14 -12.14
N ILE A 143 9.64 7.04 -11.03
CA ILE A 143 10.17 7.32 -9.69
C ILE A 143 10.50 6.03 -8.92
N PHE A 144 9.58 5.08 -8.94
CA PHE A 144 9.58 3.82 -8.20
C PHE A 144 9.93 2.58 -9.05
N GLY A 145 10.25 2.77 -10.32
CA GLY A 145 10.55 1.68 -11.24
C GLY A 145 11.63 0.72 -10.73
N LYS A 146 11.59 -0.52 -11.24
CA LYS A 146 12.44 -1.63 -10.80
C LYS A 146 13.92 -1.23 -10.66
N GLY A 147 14.49 -1.51 -9.49
CA GLY A 147 15.90 -1.29 -9.17
C GLY A 147 16.26 0.14 -8.75
N LYS A 148 15.32 1.10 -8.78
CA LYS A 148 15.58 2.48 -8.32
C LYS A 148 15.57 2.60 -6.80
N ILE A 149 14.68 1.87 -6.13
CA ILE A 149 14.45 1.95 -4.69
C ILE A 149 14.52 0.54 -4.09
N LYS A 150 15.40 0.35 -3.10
CA LYS A 150 15.75 -0.98 -2.56
C LYS A 150 14.58 -1.70 -1.91
N ASN A 151 13.74 -0.97 -1.19
CA ASN A 151 12.65 -1.47 -0.36
C ASN A 151 11.28 -1.11 -0.95
N PHE A 152 11.23 -1.11 -2.27
CA PHE A 152 10.02 -0.81 -3.02
C PHE A 152 9.81 -1.85 -4.11
N CYS A 153 8.57 -2.27 -4.27
CA CYS A 153 8.11 -3.20 -5.28
C CYS A 153 6.82 -2.64 -5.91
N PHE A 154 6.72 -2.68 -7.25
CA PHE A 154 5.49 -2.35 -7.98
C PHE A 154 5.12 -3.49 -8.92
N GLY A 155 3.82 -3.77 -9.02
CA GLY A 155 3.26 -4.75 -9.95
C GLY A 155 1.86 -4.36 -10.35
N ASP A 156 1.50 -4.69 -11.59
CA ASP A 156 0.15 -4.50 -12.10
C ASP A 156 -0.72 -5.70 -11.69
N PHE A 157 -1.96 -5.44 -11.26
CA PHE A 157 -2.94 -6.50 -10.96
C PHE A 157 -3.18 -7.36 -12.20
N GLY A 158 -3.07 -8.68 -12.07
CA GLY A 158 -2.98 -9.66 -13.14
C GLY A 158 -1.56 -10.11 -13.51
N ASN A 159 -0.51 -9.46 -12.99
CA ASN A 159 0.89 -9.83 -13.22
C ASN A 159 1.77 -9.69 -11.95
N GLU A 160 1.30 -10.24 -10.83
CA GLU A 160 1.88 -10.01 -9.49
C GLU A 160 2.83 -11.12 -9.02
N THR A 161 3.02 -12.18 -9.80
CA THR A 161 3.86 -13.33 -9.37
C THR A 161 5.30 -12.88 -9.07
N GLU A 162 5.84 -11.96 -9.89
CA GLU A 162 7.15 -11.37 -9.67
C GLU A 162 7.16 -10.41 -8.47
N LEU A 163 6.06 -9.69 -8.24
CA LEU A 163 5.92 -8.73 -7.14
C LEU A 163 6.13 -9.42 -5.78
N PHE A 164 5.39 -10.49 -5.49
CA PHE A 164 5.46 -11.15 -4.19
C PHE A 164 6.79 -11.88 -3.96
N SER A 165 7.39 -12.41 -5.03
CA SER A 165 8.74 -12.99 -4.97
C SER A 165 9.77 -11.93 -4.57
N ASN A 166 9.66 -10.72 -5.13
CA ASN A 166 10.52 -9.59 -4.78
C ASN A 166 10.27 -9.09 -3.35
N VAL A 167 9.01 -9.01 -2.91
CA VAL A 167 8.66 -8.63 -1.53
C VAL A 167 9.32 -9.58 -0.52
N PHE A 168 9.21 -10.90 -0.72
CA PHE A 168 9.88 -11.87 0.16
C PHE A 168 11.40 -11.72 0.14
N GLY A 169 11.99 -11.51 -1.05
CA GLY A 169 13.42 -11.25 -1.18
C GLY A 169 13.85 -10.01 -0.37
N GLN A 170 13.09 -8.92 -0.44
CA GLN A 170 13.37 -7.68 0.29
C GLN A 170 13.21 -7.85 1.80
N ILE A 171 12.13 -8.48 2.26
CA ILE A 171 11.92 -8.80 3.69
C ILE A 171 13.10 -9.61 4.23
N ASN A 172 13.52 -10.66 3.53
CA ASN A 172 14.64 -11.49 3.95
C ASN A 172 15.98 -10.75 3.96
N ASN A 173 16.17 -9.76 3.08
CA ASN A 173 17.37 -8.94 3.06
C ASN A 173 17.40 -7.89 4.18
N LEU A 174 16.24 -7.50 4.71
CA LEU A 174 16.14 -6.57 5.83
C LEU A 174 16.28 -7.26 7.20
N LYS A 175 16.05 -8.58 7.27
CA LYS A 175 16.27 -9.40 8.47
C LYS A 175 17.74 -9.79 8.72
N LYS A 176 18.65 -9.48 7.78
CA LYS A 176 20.09 -9.78 7.86
C LYS A 176 20.86 -8.58 8.37
#